data_AF-M2TRK2-F1
#
_entry.id   AF-M2TRK2-F1
#
_cell.length_a   1.000
_cell.length_b   1.000
_cell.length_c   1.000
_cell.angle_alpha   90.00
_cell.angle_beta   90.00
_cell.angle_gamma   90.00
#
_symmetry.space_group_name_H-M   'P 1'
#
loop_
_entity.id
_entity.type
_entity.pdbx_description
1 polymer ?
#
loop_
_entity_poly.entity_id
_entity_poly.type
_entity_poly.pdbx_seq_one_letter_code
_entity_poly.pdbx_strand_id
1 'polypeptide(L)'
;MAPGIQVSHPQHAQNVIKYHVEHFEQAQRNVQTAFTSSKNQTSRFTPGGAVYPWTSARFGNCTGTGACFDYEYHLNGDMSLAFNNHLIITGDGEYFNDTLLPISNSIAHFFGQVLDFNETSGNWELWNATDPDEYANQVNNVGFTTALIQKHFLETNEFNSWFARSQNASWNEKAAKMRLPVNDNTGIIVEYTGMNGSVAVKQADVVLIDDLLHYPNPYSLTNLDFYAAKQSLDGPAMTYSSFAVVANEVSPSGCSSFTYHVYSSSPYLRAPWYQYSEQLIDNVEENGGTHPAFPFLTGMGGTNRVAIFGYLGLGLYYDRLDIDPSLPPQIPYLNYRTFYWMGHGINATSNSTHTTLARLPRDKYSLPSVNATYFDKPIPVTVGTRSGRNVTWHELGQEPLVVRNRPMGEVLTVSGNILQCKSLLRPPQRNKPGQFPIAAIDGAASTKWQPEYANITSYLTVDLGDSAFYPISEIVMDWANQPPAYFEIYFSNSSLPPFSAQLTEDVRRVIAGSVDISAPWDPVTAYEIRPYVGNQTNITLTESVWSGRYAHLGVRGNQFKEDATDGPTVAEWSLVREKF
;
A
#
# COMPACT_ATOMS: atom_id res chain seq x y z
N MET A 1 -5.01 -11.30 1.88
CA MET A 1 -6.46 -11.65 2.04
C MET A 1 -7.00 -11.43 3.44
N ALA A 2 -6.33 -11.97 4.48
CA ALA A 2 -6.91 -12.09 5.82
C ALA A 2 -7.52 -10.80 6.39
N PRO A 3 -6.87 -9.62 6.34
CA PRO A 3 -7.38 -8.44 7.04
C PRO A 3 -8.81 -8.03 6.62
N GLY A 4 -9.10 -7.98 5.31
CA GLY A 4 -10.43 -7.60 4.81
C GLY A 4 -11.53 -8.64 5.14
N ILE A 5 -11.18 -9.93 5.12
CA ILE A 5 -12.10 -11.01 5.47
C ILE A 5 -12.30 -11.09 6.98
N GLN A 6 -11.26 -10.92 7.79
CA GLN A 6 -11.35 -10.98 9.24
C GLN A 6 -12.32 -9.93 9.76
N VAL A 7 -12.19 -8.67 9.31
CA VAL A 7 -13.05 -7.59 9.80
C VAL A 7 -14.50 -7.76 9.39
N SER A 8 -14.80 -8.35 8.23
CA SER A 8 -16.17 -8.45 7.69
C SER A 8 -16.85 -9.81 7.91
N HIS A 9 -16.08 -10.90 7.92
CA HIS A 9 -16.53 -12.28 8.04
C HIS A 9 -15.62 -13.08 9.00
N PRO A 10 -15.50 -12.66 10.28
CA PRO A 10 -14.53 -13.21 11.22
C PRO A 10 -14.64 -14.72 11.42
N GLN A 11 -15.86 -15.27 11.39
CA GLN A 11 -16.10 -16.72 11.52
C GLN A 11 -15.47 -17.53 10.37
N HIS A 12 -15.49 -17.01 9.14
CA HIS A 12 -14.83 -17.66 8.00
C HIS A 12 -13.32 -17.54 8.08
N ALA A 13 -12.81 -16.36 8.47
CA ALA A 13 -11.37 -16.16 8.66
C ALA A 13 -10.81 -17.05 9.78
N GLN A 14 -11.59 -17.32 10.84
CA GLN A 14 -11.18 -18.21 11.92
C GLN A 14 -10.92 -19.65 11.43
N ASN A 15 -11.56 -20.12 10.35
CA ASN A 15 -11.25 -21.44 9.80
C ASN A 15 -9.84 -21.51 9.21
N VAL A 16 -9.33 -20.42 8.65
CA VAL A 16 -7.94 -20.33 8.18
C VAL A 16 -6.98 -20.31 9.37
N ILE A 17 -7.33 -19.61 10.46
CA ILE A 17 -6.55 -19.65 11.70
C ILE A 17 -6.50 -21.07 12.29
N LYS A 18 -7.63 -21.77 12.32
CA LYS A 18 -7.72 -23.15 12.82
C LYS A 18 -6.80 -24.10 12.06
N TYR A 19 -6.62 -23.90 10.76
CA TYR A 19 -5.63 -24.66 9.98
C TYR A 19 -4.23 -24.54 10.59
N HIS A 20 -3.78 -23.33 10.96
CA HIS A 20 -2.47 -23.14 11.59
C HIS A 20 -2.40 -23.73 13.00
N VAL A 21 -3.50 -23.67 13.75
CA VAL A 21 -3.61 -24.32 15.07
C VAL A 21 -3.44 -25.84 14.96
N GLU A 22 -4.13 -26.47 14.00
CA GLU A 22 -4.03 -27.93 13.76
C GLU A 22 -2.61 -28.38 13.37
N HIS A 23 -1.83 -27.50 12.74
CA HIS A 23 -0.46 -27.78 12.31
C HIS A 23 0.61 -27.31 13.30
N PHE A 24 0.23 -26.80 14.48
CA PHE A 24 1.17 -26.25 15.44
C PHE A 24 2.23 -27.26 15.91
N GLU A 25 1.83 -28.49 16.23
CA GLU A 25 2.79 -29.54 16.59
C GLU A 25 3.77 -29.86 15.46
N GLN A 26 3.31 -29.81 14.20
CA GLN A 26 4.20 -29.99 13.07
C GLN A 26 5.16 -28.80 12.93
N ALA A 27 4.70 -27.57 13.11
CA ALA A 27 5.56 -26.38 13.11
C ALA A 27 6.63 -26.45 14.20
N GLN A 28 6.35 -27.07 15.34
CA GLN A 28 7.37 -27.35 16.37
C GLN A 28 8.39 -28.40 15.90
N ARG A 29 7.95 -29.46 15.22
CA ARG A 29 8.86 -30.46 14.61
C ARG A 29 9.72 -29.86 13.49
N ASN A 30 9.17 -28.92 12.72
CA ASN A 30 9.87 -28.24 11.64
C ASN A 30 11.12 -27.49 12.13
N VAL A 31 11.15 -26.99 13.36
CA VAL A 31 12.37 -26.37 13.93
C VAL A 31 13.56 -27.34 13.92
N GLN A 32 13.29 -28.64 14.04
CA GLN A 32 14.33 -29.68 14.04
C GLN A 32 14.97 -29.85 12.66
N THR A 33 14.44 -29.25 11.58
CA THR A 33 15.07 -29.28 10.26
C THR A 33 16.14 -28.21 10.08
N ALA A 34 16.47 -27.43 11.11
CA ALA A 34 17.52 -26.41 11.06
C ALA A 34 18.88 -26.93 10.57
N PHE A 35 19.17 -28.23 10.72
CA PHE A 35 20.41 -28.85 10.22
C PHE A 35 20.57 -28.77 8.69
N THR A 36 19.49 -28.51 7.93
CA THR A 36 19.54 -28.32 6.47
C THR A 36 19.70 -26.84 6.07
N SER A 37 19.93 -25.94 7.02
CA SER A 37 19.93 -24.48 6.80
C SER A 37 21.27 -23.83 7.17
N SER A 38 21.38 -22.52 6.93
CA SER A 38 22.46 -21.66 7.42
C SER A 38 22.55 -21.62 8.95
N LYS A 39 21.51 -22.07 9.66
CA LYS A 39 21.39 -22.12 11.12
C LYS A 39 21.64 -23.53 11.69
N ASN A 40 22.50 -24.32 11.06
CA ASN A 40 22.74 -25.74 11.41
C ASN A 40 23.58 -25.97 12.69
N GLN A 41 23.88 -24.92 13.47
CA GLN A 41 24.71 -25.06 14.66
C GLN A 41 24.03 -25.96 15.70
N THR A 42 24.78 -26.94 16.22
CA THR A 42 24.28 -27.86 17.24
C THR A 42 23.84 -27.08 18.48
N SER A 43 22.67 -27.43 19.01
CA SER A 43 22.07 -26.80 20.21
C SER A 43 21.64 -25.33 20.04
N ARG A 44 21.62 -24.78 18.81
CA ARG A 44 21.09 -23.43 18.56
C ARG A 44 19.60 -23.31 18.90
N PHE A 45 18.82 -24.31 18.50
CA PHE A 45 17.38 -24.33 18.72
C PHE A 45 17.03 -25.26 19.87
N THR A 46 16.40 -24.71 20.91
CA THR A 46 15.91 -25.47 22.06
C THR A 46 14.43 -25.83 21.88
N PRO A 47 13.91 -26.87 22.54
CA PRO A 47 12.48 -27.19 22.51
C PRO A 47 11.62 -25.96 22.89
N GLY A 48 10.48 -25.80 22.23
CA GLY A 48 9.52 -24.72 22.48
C GLY A 48 9.30 -23.76 21.31
N GLY A 49 10.18 -23.77 20.32
CA GLY A 49 10.01 -22.98 19.09
C GLY A 49 9.00 -23.60 18.11
N ALA A 50 8.41 -22.78 17.25
CA ALA A 50 7.63 -23.24 16.10
C ALA A 50 7.99 -22.41 14.85
N VAL A 51 8.06 -23.09 13.71
CA VAL A 51 8.28 -22.48 12.39
C VAL A 51 7.40 -23.16 11.35
N TYR A 52 6.62 -22.35 10.64
CA TYR A 52 5.76 -22.81 9.56
C TYR A 52 6.47 -22.66 8.21
N PRO A 53 6.18 -23.55 7.25
CA PRO A 53 6.80 -23.51 5.93
C PRO A 53 6.17 -22.44 5.03
N TRP A 54 6.94 -21.96 4.05
CA TRP A 54 6.46 -21.01 3.04
C TRP A 54 5.21 -21.48 2.30
N THR A 55 5.28 -22.68 1.73
CA THR A 55 4.12 -23.39 1.20
C THR A 55 3.68 -24.44 2.20
N SER A 56 2.40 -24.38 2.62
CA SER A 56 1.82 -25.33 3.56
C SER A 56 0.54 -25.96 2.97
N ALA A 57 0.37 -27.26 3.20
CA ALA A 57 -0.80 -28.02 2.77
C ALA A 57 -1.19 -29.07 3.83
N ARG A 58 -1.62 -30.27 3.43
CA ARG A 58 -2.13 -31.33 4.33
C ARG A 58 -1.26 -31.66 5.54
N PHE A 59 0.06 -31.58 5.39
CA PHE A 59 0.99 -32.04 6.42
C PHE A 59 1.71 -30.91 7.15
N GLY A 60 1.76 -29.70 6.60
CA GLY A 60 2.48 -28.55 7.19
C GLY A 60 3.97 -28.76 7.48
N ASN A 61 4.61 -29.75 6.86
CA ASN A 61 6.03 -30.04 7.04
C ASN A 61 6.90 -29.19 6.09
N CYS A 62 8.14 -28.90 6.50
CA CYS A 62 9.10 -28.27 5.60
C CYS A 62 9.38 -29.18 4.39
N THR A 63 9.36 -28.59 3.19
CA THR A 63 9.64 -29.27 1.91
C THR A 63 10.51 -28.38 1.03
N GLY A 64 10.94 -28.88 -0.12
CA GLY A 64 11.73 -28.07 -1.07
C GLY A 64 11.01 -26.81 -1.56
N THR A 65 9.68 -26.86 -1.72
CA THR A 65 8.86 -25.70 -2.09
C THR A 65 8.25 -24.98 -0.89
N GLY A 66 8.27 -25.62 0.29
CA GLY A 66 7.85 -25.06 1.56
C GLY A 66 9.01 -24.97 2.53
N ALA A 67 10.01 -24.15 2.21
CA ALA A 67 11.15 -23.93 3.08
C ALA A 67 10.70 -23.27 4.39
N CYS A 68 11.28 -23.70 5.51
CA CYS A 68 11.06 -23.09 6.84
C CYS A 68 12.23 -22.18 7.26
N PHE A 69 13.37 -22.31 6.58
CA PHE A 69 14.60 -21.59 6.86
C PHE A 69 15.15 -21.05 5.55
N ASP A 70 15.99 -20.02 5.66
CA ASP A 70 16.78 -19.42 4.58
C ASP A 70 15.97 -18.82 3.42
N TYR A 71 14.75 -18.39 3.72
CA TYR A 71 13.81 -17.84 2.77
C TYR A 71 12.90 -16.84 3.49
N GLU A 72 11.58 -16.90 3.30
CA GLU A 72 10.60 -16.00 3.87
C GLU A 72 10.21 -16.35 5.32
N TYR A 73 10.93 -15.76 6.28
CA TYR A 73 10.62 -15.93 7.70
C TYR A 73 9.38 -15.14 8.16
N HIS A 74 9.04 -14.04 7.46
CA HIS A 74 7.99 -13.09 7.84
C HIS A 74 6.61 -13.73 8.02
N LEU A 75 6.27 -14.76 7.24
CA LEU A 75 4.99 -15.47 7.35
C LEU A 75 4.65 -15.91 8.80
N ASN A 76 5.68 -16.19 9.61
CA ASN A 76 5.51 -16.57 11.02
C ASN A 76 5.00 -15.41 11.87
N GLY A 77 5.51 -14.21 11.64
CA GLY A 77 4.98 -13.00 12.24
C GLY A 77 3.60 -12.64 11.68
N ASP A 78 3.37 -12.82 10.37
CA ASP A 78 2.08 -12.54 9.73
C ASP A 78 0.93 -13.35 10.32
N MET A 79 1.17 -14.63 10.65
CA MET A 79 0.19 -15.46 11.35
C MET A 79 -0.13 -14.89 12.73
N SER A 80 0.88 -14.43 13.47
CA SER A 80 0.67 -13.84 14.79
C SER A 80 -0.07 -12.51 14.70
N LEU A 81 0.20 -11.70 13.69
CA LEU A 81 -0.60 -10.51 13.38
C LEU A 81 -2.07 -10.89 13.09
N ALA A 82 -2.31 -11.95 12.33
CA ALA A 82 -3.67 -12.45 12.10
C ALA A 82 -4.35 -12.93 13.40
N PHE A 83 -3.61 -13.51 14.35
CA PHE A 83 -4.14 -13.89 15.67
C PHE A 83 -4.51 -12.68 16.51
N ASN A 84 -3.65 -11.65 16.54
CA ASN A 84 -3.92 -10.40 17.25
C ASN A 84 -5.17 -9.72 16.68
N ASN A 85 -5.27 -9.64 15.36
CA ASN A 85 -6.45 -9.12 14.67
C ASN A 85 -7.71 -9.93 15.00
N HIS A 86 -7.61 -11.27 15.11
CA HIS A 86 -8.75 -12.11 15.49
C HIS A 86 -9.27 -11.75 16.88
N LEU A 87 -8.39 -11.55 17.87
CA LEU A 87 -8.79 -11.08 19.20
C LEU A 87 -9.48 -9.71 19.11
N ILE A 88 -8.87 -8.74 18.45
CA ILE A 88 -9.38 -7.37 18.34
C ILE A 88 -10.76 -7.34 17.67
N ILE A 89 -10.97 -8.17 16.66
CA ILE A 89 -12.20 -8.19 15.87
C ILE A 89 -13.30 -8.96 16.59
N THR A 90 -12.97 -10.11 17.20
CA THR A 90 -13.98 -11.02 17.74
C THR A 90 -14.29 -10.79 19.21
N GLY A 91 -13.34 -10.27 19.98
CA GLY A 91 -13.41 -10.22 21.44
C GLY A 91 -13.15 -11.56 22.13
N ASP A 92 -12.75 -12.60 21.39
CA ASP A 92 -12.55 -13.96 21.90
C ASP A 92 -11.24 -14.12 22.69
N GLY A 93 -11.24 -13.55 23.90
CA GLY A 93 -10.08 -13.56 24.80
C GLY A 93 -9.70 -14.96 25.28
N GLU A 94 -10.68 -15.86 25.46
CA GLU A 94 -10.42 -17.24 25.89
C GLU A 94 -9.71 -18.04 24.79
N TYR A 95 -10.24 -18.03 23.57
CA TYR A 95 -9.61 -18.72 22.45
C TYR A 95 -8.22 -18.15 22.15
N PHE A 96 -8.07 -16.82 22.18
CA PHE A 96 -6.77 -16.20 21.99
C PHE A 96 -5.78 -16.64 23.08
N ASN A 97 -6.15 -16.54 24.36
CA ASN A 97 -5.26 -16.90 25.45
C ASN A 97 -4.87 -18.38 25.42
N ASP A 98 -5.83 -19.27 25.24
CA ASP A 98 -5.61 -20.71 25.45
C ASP A 98 -5.06 -21.41 24.20
N THR A 99 -5.30 -20.83 23.02
CA THR A 99 -4.94 -21.45 21.73
C THR A 99 -3.93 -20.63 20.93
N LEU A 100 -4.18 -19.34 20.70
CA LEU A 100 -3.38 -18.55 19.74
C LEU A 100 -2.10 -17.98 20.36
N LEU A 101 -2.18 -17.43 21.57
CA LEU A 101 -1.05 -16.86 22.29
C LEU A 101 0.08 -17.87 22.55
N PRO A 102 -0.17 -19.15 22.88
CA PRO A 102 0.88 -20.18 22.94
C PRO A 102 1.65 -20.34 21.61
N ILE A 103 0.97 -20.24 20.46
CA ILE A 103 1.60 -20.33 19.14
C ILE A 103 2.49 -19.10 18.92
N SER A 104 1.98 -17.90 19.21
CA SER A 104 2.77 -16.67 19.12
C SER A 104 4.01 -16.69 20.03
N ASN A 105 3.90 -17.27 21.23
CA ASN A 105 5.03 -17.50 22.12
C ASN A 105 6.07 -18.46 21.51
N SER A 106 5.64 -19.55 20.87
CA SER A 106 6.55 -20.47 20.18
C SER A 106 7.21 -19.85 18.94
N ILE A 107 6.51 -18.99 18.22
CA ILE A 107 7.09 -18.22 17.10
C ILE A 107 8.10 -17.20 17.62
N ALA A 108 7.79 -16.48 18.72
CA ALA A 108 8.73 -15.58 19.37
C ALA A 108 9.98 -16.33 19.85
N HIS A 109 9.81 -17.50 20.46
CA HIS A 109 10.93 -18.35 20.86
C HIS A 109 11.82 -18.72 19.67
N PHE A 110 11.22 -19.12 18.53
CA PHE A 110 11.95 -19.39 17.30
C PHE A 110 12.71 -18.16 16.78
N PHE A 111 12.05 -17.00 16.69
CA PHE A 111 12.70 -15.76 16.27
C PHE A 111 13.88 -15.39 17.18
N GLY A 112 13.74 -15.60 18.49
CA GLY A 112 14.82 -15.36 19.45
C GLY A 112 16.10 -16.16 19.16
N GLN A 113 15.96 -17.33 18.54
CA GLN A 113 17.04 -18.26 18.23
C GLN A 113 17.53 -18.17 16.78
N VAL A 114 16.68 -17.72 15.84
CA VAL A 114 17.08 -17.56 14.43
C VAL A 114 17.92 -16.30 14.20
N LEU A 115 17.74 -15.26 15.01
CA LEU A 115 18.53 -14.02 14.95
C LEU A 115 20.00 -14.26 15.34
N ASP A 116 20.91 -13.57 14.65
CA ASP A 116 22.34 -13.52 14.97
C ASP A 116 22.71 -12.18 15.60
N PHE A 117 23.65 -12.20 16.54
CA PHE A 117 24.20 -10.97 17.11
C PHE A 117 25.39 -10.51 16.28
N ASN A 118 25.30 -9.31 15.71
CA ASN A 118 26.38 -8.70 14.97
C ASN A 118 27.23 -7.85 15.92
N GLU A 119 28.40 -8.37 16.30
CA GLU A 119 29.35 -7.71 17.22
C GLU A 119 29.83 -6.34 16.71
N THR A 120 29.82 -6.10 15.40
CA THR A 120 30.26 -4.83 14.81
C THR A 120 29.21 -3.75 14.97
N SER A 121 27.94 -4.08 14.69
CA SER A 121 26.82 -3.14 14.80
C SER A 121 26.25 -3.08 16.23
N GLY A 122 26.53 -4.08 17.06
CA GLY A 122 25.96 -4.24 18.39
C GLY A 122 24.47 -4.63 18.40
N ASN A 123 23.95 -5.10 17.25
CA ASN A 123 22.53 -5.36 17.04
C ASN A 123 22.24 -6.84 16.78
N TRP A 124 20.99 -7.23 17.02
CA TRP A 124 20.45 -8.50 16.54
C TRP A 124 19.90 -8.33 15.13
N GLU A 125 20.30 -9.22 14.23
CA GLU A 125 20.00 -9.17 12.81
C GLU A 125 19.47 -10.53 12.34
N LEU A 126 18.54 -10.50 11.38
CA LEU A 126 18.11 -11.70 10.66
C LEU A 126 19.00 -11.87 9.44
N TRP A 127 19.72 -12.99 9.35
CA TRP A 127 20.60 -13.27 8.21
C TRP A 127 20.04 -14.38 7.33
N ASN A 128 20.36 -14.29 6.04
CA ASN A 128 19.95 -15.23 5.00
C ASN A 128 18.41 -15.34 4.91
N ALA A 129 17.75 -14.21 4.69
CA ALA A 129 16.30 -14.11 4.59
C ALA A 129 15.86 -13.60 3.22
N THR A 130 14.60 -13.81 2.92
CA THR A 130 13.86 -13.19 1.83
C THR A 130 12.71 -12.42 2.49
N ASP A 131 12.61 -11.14 2.20
CA ASP A 131 11.45 -10.32 2.58
C ASP A 131 10.36 -10.47 1.50
N PRO A 132 9.18 -9.83 1.61
CA PRO A 132 8.13 -9.93 0.60
C PRO A 132 8.59 -9.64 -0.84
N ASP A 133 9.58 -8.76 -1.06
CA ASP A 133 10.25 -8.64 -2.34
C ASP A 133 11.17 -9.84 -2.64
N GLU A 134 10.59 -10.85 -3.27
CA GLU A 134 11.31 -12.06 -3.68
C GLU A 134 12.32 -11.86 -4.83
N TYR A 135 12.52 -10.64 -5.35
CA TYR A 135 13.69 -10.37 -6.20
C TYR A 135 14.98 -10.28 -5.37
N ALA A 136 14.88 -9.97 -4.09
CA ALA A 136 15.99 -9.97 -3.14
C ALA A 136 15.94 -11.20 -2.22
N ASN A 137 16.59 -12.28 -2.64
CA ASN A 137 16.63 -13.52 -1.88
C ASN A 137 17.94 -13.72 -1.12
N GLN A 138 17.87 -14.42 0.03
CA GLN A 138 19.04 -14.81 0.83
C GLN A 138 19.93 -13.61 1.24
N VAL A 139 19.30 -12.48 1.56
CA VAL A 139 19.93 -11.24 1.98
C VAL A 139 19.91 -11.08 3.51
N ASN A 140 20.69 -10.12 4.03
CA ASN A 140 20.84 -9.90 5.47
C ASN A 140 20.13 -8.63 5.94
N ASN A 141 19.61 -8.71 7.17
CA ASN A 141 18.95 -7.64 7.92
C ASN A 141 17.89 -6.95 7.04
N VAL A 142 16.85 -7.71 6.73
CA VAL A 142 15.77 -7.32 5.82
C VAL A 142 14.76 -6.39 6.52
N GLY A 143 14.25 -5.38 5.82
CA GLY A 143 13.50 -4.27 6.39
C GLY A 143 12.19 -4.67 7.06
N PHE A 144 11.29 -5.29 6.30
CA PHE A 144 9.96 -5.65 6.76
C PHE A 144 10.00 -6.75 7.84
N THR A 145 10.69 -7.87 7.61
CA THR A 145 10.76 -8.95 8.61
C THR A 145 11.39 -8.46 9.92
N THR A 146 12.39 -7.57 9.87
CA THR A 146 13.01 -7.03 11.10
C THR A 146 12.01 -6.21 11.91
N ALA A 147 11.22 -5.34 11.26
CA ALA A 147 10.15 -4.58 11.91
C ALA A 147 9.09 -5.51 12.51
N LEU A 148 8.69 -6.53 11.77
CA LEU A 148 7.71 -7.54 12.18
C LEU A 148 8.18 -8.34 13.39
N ILE A 149 9.42 -8.85 13.39
CA ILE A 149 9.96 -9.61 14.53
C ILE A 149 10.04 -8.72 15.78
N GLN A 150 10.50 -7.48 15.64
CA GLN A 150 10.57 -6.54 16.76
C GLN A 150 9.17 -6.30 17.35
N LYS A 151 8.17 -6.04 16.51
CA LYS A 151 6.78 -5.85 16.94
C LYS A 151 6.22 -7.11 17.59
N HIS A 152 6.46 -8.28 16.99
CA HIS A 152 6.02 -9.59 17.49
C HIS A 152 6.54 -9.87 18.91
N PHE A 153 7.81 -9.57 19.19
CA PHE A 153 8.38 -9.73 20.54
C PHE A 153 7.67 -8.87 21.58
N LEU A 154 7.45 -7.59 21.26
CA LEU A 154 6.85 -6.62 22.17
C LEU A 154 5.38 -6.96 22.43
N GLU A 155 4.60 -7.21 21.38
CA GLU A 155 3.18 -7.54 21.48
C GLU A 155 2.95 -8.88 22.17
N THR A 156 3.73 -9.91 21.86
CA THR A 156 3.59 -11.21 22.54
C THR A 156 3.83 -11.08 24.05
N ASN A 157 4.80 -10.26 24.47
CA ASN A 157 5.02 -9.97 25.89
C ASN A 157 3.91 -9.13 26.51
N GLU A 158 3.34 -8.17 25.79
CA GLU A 158 2.19 -7.38 26.24
C GLU A 158 0.98 -8.30 26.48
N PHE A 159 0.64 -9.17 25.53
CA PHE A 159 -0.45 -10.13 25.67
C PHE A 159 -0.20 -11.16 26.77
N ASN A 160 1.04 -11.66 26.92
CA ASN A 160 1.39 -12.52 28.04
C ASN A 160 1.06 -11.84 29.38
N SER A 161 1.41 -10.56 29.52
CA SER A 161 1.09 -9.80 30.74
C SER A 161 -0.42 -9.68 30.97
N TRP A 162 -1.21 -9.40 29.93
CA TRP A 162 -2.67 -9.24 30.08
C TRP A 162 -3.35 -10.51 30.54
N PHE A 163 -2.88 -11.66 30.06
CA PHE A 163 -3.44 -12.97 30.41
C PHE A 163 -2.69 -13.65 31.57
N ALA A 164 -1.92 -12.88 32.36
CA ALA A 164 -1.17 -13.36 33.52
C ALA A 164 -0.22 -14.55 33.22
N ARG A 165 0.34 -14.59 32.02
CA ARG A 165 1.43 -15.49 31.60
C ARG A 165 2.79 -14.81 31.84
N SER A 166 3.82 -15.62 32.04
CA SER A 166 5.18 -15.12 32.21
C SER A 166 5.68 -14.42 30.93
N GLN A 167 6.14 -13.18 31.08
CA GLN A 167 6.87 -12.48 30.01
C GLN A 167 8.29 -13.03 29.87
N ASN A 168 8.88 -12.89 28.68
CA ASN A 168 10.27 -13.25 28.42
C ASN A 168 11.12 -11.98 28.23
N ALA A 169 11.98 -11.69 29.22
CA ALA A 169 12.83 -10.51 29.21
C ALA A 169 13.80 -10.47 28.01
N SER A 170 14.29 -11.63 27.56
CA SER A 170 15.22 -11.70 26.43
C SER A 170 14.62 -11.21 25.11
N TRP A 171 13.29 -11.32 24.95
CA TRP A 171 12.59 -10.80 23.78
C TRP A 171 12.59 -9.26 23.75
N ASN A 172 12.36 -8.62 24.91
CA ASN A 172 12.45 -7.17 25.03
C ASN A 172 13.88 -6.67 24.81
N GLU A 173 14.88 -7.37 25.36
CA GLU A 173 16.29 -7.05 25.18
C GLU A 173 16.72 -7.15 23.70
N LYS A 174 16.28 -8.20 23.01
CA LYS A 174 16.53 -8.38 21.57
C LYS A 174 15.84 -7.30 20.76
N ALA A 175 14.53 -7.09 20.97
CA ALA A 175 13.76 -6.05 20.29
C ALA A 175 14.41 -4.67 20.43
N ALA A 176 14.87 -4.31 21.64
CA ALA A 176 15.56 -3.04 21.91
C ALA A 176 16.89 -2.87 21.16
N LYS A 177 17.51 -3.98 20.72
CA LYS A 177 18.76 -4.05 19.96
C LYS A 177 18.58 -4.54 18.52
N MET A 178 17.36 -4.57 18.00
CA MET A 178 17.10 -4.76 16.57
C MET A 178 16.99 -3.38 15.90
N ARG A 179 17.53 -3.25 14.68
CA ARG A 179 17.50 -2.00 13.92
C ARG A 179 17.13 -2.31 12.48
N LEU A 180 16.09 -1.63 11.99
CA LEU A 180 15.78 -1.66 10.56
C LEU A 180 16.97 -1.05 9.80
N PRO A 181 17.31 -1.57 8.62
CA PRO A 181 18.31 -0.95 7.78
C PRO A 181 17.75 0.36 7.22
N VAL A 182 18.33 1.49 7.61
CA VAL A 182 17.91 2.83 7.16
C VAL A 182 19.08 3.51 6.45
N ASN A 183 18.80 4.13 5.32
CA ASN A 183 19.71 5.08 4.70
C ASN A 183 19.53 6.46 5.38
N ASP A 184 20.38 6.77 6.36
CA ASP A 184 20.25 7.98 7.18
C ASP A 184 20.35 9.29 6.37
N ASN A 185 21.02 9.28 5.22
CA ASN A 185 21.16 10.47 4.37
C ASN A 185 19.83 10.85 3.69
N THR A 186 18.97 9.87 3.44
CA THR A 186 17.73 10.04 2.69
C THR A 186 16.48 9.80 3.50
N GLY A 187 16.59 9.18 4.68
CA GLY A 187 15.45 8.77 5.47
C GLY A 187 14.61 7.73 4.75
N ILE A 188 15.27 6.73 4.13
CA ILE A 188 14.61 5.61 3.47
C ILE A 188 14.96 4.33 4.22
N ILE A 189 13.95 3.58 4.66
CA ILE A 189 14.15 2.19 5.11
C ILE A 189 14.47 1.40 3.85
N VAL A 190 15.61 0.70 3.84
CA VAL A 190 16.00 -0.14 2.70
C VAL A 190 15.49 -1.57 2.88
N GLU A 191 15.30 -2.32 1.81
CA GLU A 191 14.78 -3.70 1.91
C GLU A 191 15.76 -4.66 2.57
N TYR A 192 17.07 -4.40 2.44
CA TYR A 192 18.12 -5.20 3.05
C TYR A 192 19.44 -4.42 3.19
N THR A 193 20.31 -4.89 4.07
CA THR A 193 21.63 -4.28 4.24
C THR A 193 22.48 -4.42 2.98
N GLY A 194 23.00 -3.30 2.49
CA GLY A 194 23.79 -3.24 1.25
C GLY A 194 22.97 -2.98 -0.01
N MET A 195 21.63 -2.83 0.10
CA MET A 195 20.79 -2.36 -1.00
C MET A 195 21.30 -1.02 -1.54
N ASN A 196 21.28 -0.87 -2.86
CA ASN A 196 21.65 0.36 -3.55
C ASN A 196 20.47 0.92 -4.36
N GLY A 197 20.66 2.07 -5.00
CA GLY A 197 19.63 2.78 -5.76
C GLY A 197 19.15 2.09 -7.04
N SER A 198 19.80 1.02 -7.52
CA SER A 198 19.40 0.32 -8.75
C SER A 198 18.38 -0.80 -8.52
N VAL A 199 17.83 -0.93 -7.31
CA VAL A 199 16.82 -1.94 -6.97
C VAL A 199 15.59 -1.86 -7.88
N ALA A 200 15.04 -3.01 -8.23
CA ALA A 200 13.73 -3.18 -8.83
C ALA A 200 12.94 -4.10 -7.91
N VAL A 201 11.73 -3.69 -7.56
CA VAL A 201 10.96 -4.33 -6.49
C VAL A 201 9.81 -5.14 -7.06
N LYS A 202 9.70 -6.42 -6.69
CA LYS A 202 8.67 -7.34 -7.18
C LYS A 202 7.29 -6.94 -6.67
N GLN A 203 7.16 -6.68 -5.37
CA GLN A 203 5.89 -6.39 -4.70
C GLN A 203 6.07 -5.53 -3.45
N ALA A 204 4.97 -5.08 -2.85
CA ALA A 204 5.02 -4.24 -1.65
C ALA A 204 5.81 -4.95 -0.53
N ASP A 205 6.80 -4.23 0.01
CA ASP A 205 7.73 -4.74 1.03
C ASP A 205 7.83 -3.76 2.21
N VAL A 206 8.71 -2.76 2.14
CA VAL A 206 8.85 -1.71 3.16
C VAL A 206 7.52 -0.98 3.41
N VAL A 207 6.69 -0.80 2.38
CA VAL A 207 5.35 -0.20 2.49
C VAL A 207 4.41 -1.02 3.38
N LEU A 208 4.64 -2.33 3.53
CA LEU A 208 3.84 -3.18 4.43
C LEU A 208 4.07 -2.86 5.92
N ILE A 209 5.19 -2.22 6.27
CA ILE A 209 5.46 -1.76 7.64
C ILE A 209 4.34 -0.81 8.10
N ASP A 210 4.01 0.17 7.25
CA ASP A 210 2.95 1.15 7.50
C ASP A 210 1.54 0.56 7.32
N ASP A 211 1.36 -0.37 6.37
CA ASP A 211 0.05 -0.98 6.09
C ASP A 211 -0.45 -1.95 7.19
N LEU A 212 0.47 -2.70 7.80
CA LEU A 212 0.11 -3.89 8.60
C LEU A 212 0.58 -3.86 10.07
N LEU A 213 1.70 -3.21 10.40
CA LEU A 213 2.38 -3.50 11.68
C LEU A 213 2.09 -2.51 12.80
N HIS A 214 1.37 -1.41 12.55
CA HIS A 214 1.26 -0.28 13.50
C HIS A 214 2.64 0.13 14.05
N TYR A 215 3.65 0.11 13.18
CA TYR A 215 5.04 0.35 13.54
C TYR A 215 5.36 1.85 13.49
N PRO A 216 6.02 2.43 14.50
CA PRO A 216 6.43 3.84 14.44
C PRO A 216 7.45 4.07 13.31
N ASN A 217 7.01 4.69 12.22
CA ASN A 217 7.84 4.97 11.07
C ASN A 217 7.86 6.47 10.75
N PRO A 218 9.00 7.18 10.93
CA PRO A 218 9.10 8.60 10.56
C PRO A 218 9.31 8.82 9.05
N TYR A 219 9.46 7.74 8.26
CA TYR A 219 9.85 7.77 6.85
C TYR A 219 8.73 7.35 5.89
N SER A 220 7.49 7.17 6.38
CA SER A 220 6.41 6.54 5.61
C SER A 220 6.15 7.19 4.24
N LEU A 221 6.13 8.53 4.16
CA LEU A 221 5.92 9.24 2.89
C LEU A 221 7.10 9.05 1.93
N THR A 222 8.33 9.22 2.41
CA THR A 222 9.54 9.05 1.58
C THR A 222 9.70 7.61 1.11
N ASN A 223 9.39 6.63 1.97
CA ASN A 223 9.34 5.22 1.59
C ASN A 223 8.26 4.98 0.52
N LEU A 224 7.03 5.46 0.71
CA LEU A 224 5.94 5.31 -0.26
C LEU A 224 6.37 5.81 -1.64
N ASP A 225 6.91 7.02 -1.73
CA ASP A 225 7.30 7.62 -3.00
C ASP A 225 8.50 6.90 -3.64
N PHE A 226 9.51 6.54 -2.85
CA PHE A 226 10.66 5.79 -3.37
C PHE A 226 10.24 4.43 -3.91
N TYR A 227 9.51 3.64 -3.14
CA TYR A 227 9.14 2.28 -3.50
C TYR A 227 8.09 2.22 -4.61
N ALA A 228 7.18 3.19 -4.68
CA ALA A 228 6.25 3.28 -5.81
C ALA A 228 6.98 3.52 -7.14
N ALA A 229 8.07 4.29 -7.12
CA ALA A 229 8.89 4.52 -8.30
C ALA A 229 9.78 3.32 -8.68
N LYS A 230 10.16 2.49 -7.72
CA LYS A 230 10.98 1.27 -7.92
C LYS A 230 10.16 0.01 -8.18
N GLN A 231 8.86 0.06 -7.92
CA GLN A 231 7.95 -1.06 -8.12
C GLN A 231 7.91 -1.49 -9.59
N SER A 232 8.17 -2.77 -9.82
CA SER A 232 8.02 -3.39 -11.13
C SER A 232 6.55 -3.37 -11.57
N LEU A 233 6.32 -3.08 -12.85
CA LEU A 233 4.99 -3.14 -13.45
C LEU A 233 4.46 -4.57 -13.51
N ASP A 234 5.35 -5.55 -13.65
CA ASP A 234 5.00 -6.98 -13.77
C ASP A 234 4.79 -7.66 -12.41
N GLY A 235 4.83 -6.87 -11.32
CA GLY A 235 4.55 -7.35 -9.97
C GLY A 235 3.15 -7.94 -9.82
N PRO A 236 2.98 -8.92 -8.90
CA PRO A 236 1.72 -9.62 -8.73
C PRO A 236 0.62 -8.71 -8.16
N ALA A 237 -0.63 -9.13 -8.33
CA ALA A 237 -1.86 -8.38 -8.01
C ALA A 237 -2.11 -8.09 -6.52
N MET A 238 -1.09 -8.14 -5.65
CA MET A 238 -1.18 -7.85 -4.22
C MET A 238 -0.53 -6.52 -3.81
N THR A 239 0.38 -5.99 -4.63
CA THR A 239 1.18 -4.79 -4.35
C THR A 239 0.34 -3.54 -4.09
N TYR A 240 -0.39 -3.06 -5.10
CA TYR A 240 -0.93 -1.70 -5.07
C TYR A 240 -2.11 -1.52 -4.10
N SER A 241 -2.65 -2.60 -3.55
CA SER A 241 -3.66 -2.50 -2.49
C SER A 241 -3.08 -1.93 -1.20
N SER A 242 -1.85 -2.29 -0.86
CA SER A 242 -1.13 -1.72 0.29
C SER A 242 -0.70 -0.28 0.02
N PHE A 243 -0.23 0.03 -1.20
CA PHE A 243 0.00 1.42 -1.62
C PHE A 243 -1.26 2.27 -1.53
N ALA A 244 -2.43 1.74 -1.90
CA ALA A 244 -3.70 2.47 -1.80
C ALA A 244 -4.07 2.81 -0.35
N VAL A 245 -3.85 1.89 0.59
CA VAL A 245 -4.08 2.10 2.03
C VAL A 245 -3.09 3.11 2.58
N VAL A 246 -1.79 2.88 2.37
CA VAL A 246 -0.72 3.75 2.91
C VAL A 246 -0.79 5.15 2.30
N ALA A 247 -1.01 5.28 0.99
CA ALA A 247 -1.16 6.58 0.35
C ALA A 247 -2.35 7.37 0.91
N ASN A 248 -3.44 6.70 1.30
CA ASN A 248 -4.55 7.39 1.97
C ASN A 248 -4.12 7.94 3.34
N GLU A 249 -3.34 7.14 4.07
CA GLU A 249 -2.88 7.48 5.41
C GLU A 249 -1.88 8.65 5.40
N VAL A 250 -0.83 8.55 4.59
CA VAL A 250 0.37 9.40 4.73
C VAL A 250 0.52 10.50 3.67
N SER A 251 -0.19 10.43 2.55
CA SER A 251 -0.07 11.47 1.52
C SER A 251 -0.62 12.80 2.05
N PRO A 252 0.10 13.93 1.88
CA PRO A 252 -0.35 15.22 2.38
C PRO A 252 -1.46 15.85 1.53
N SER A 253 -1.62 15.39 0.30
CA SER A 253 -2.46 16.01 -0.73
C SER A 253 -2.88 14.99 -1.80
N GLY A 254 -3.82 15.41 -2.64
CA GLY A 254 -4.19 14.65 -3.82
C GLY A 254 -5.09 13.43 -3.55
N CYS A 255 -5.15 12.54 -4.54
CA CYS A 255 -6.05 11.39 -4.57
C CYS A 255 -5.37 10.14 -5.14
N SER A 256 -4.04 10.05 -5.07
CA SER A 256 -3.26 8.89 -5.53
C SER A 256 -3.69 7.56 -4.90
N SER A 257 -4.22 7.58 -3.67
CA SER A 257 -4.87 6.42 -3.05
C SER A 257 -5.98 5.79 -3.94
N PHE A 258 -6.74 6.60 -4.67
CA PHE A 258 -7.72 6.10 -5.64
C PHE A 258 -7.03 5.50 -6.88
N THR A 259 -5.99 6.14 -7.40
CA THR A 259 -5.18 5.63 -8.51
C THR A 259 -4.61 4.25 -8.18
N TYR A 260 -4.00 4.08 -7.01
CA TYR A 260 -3.49 2.79 -6.54
C TYR A 260 -4.59 1.74 -6.34
N HIS A 261 -5.78 2.13 -5.89
CA HIS A 261 -6.92 1.21 -5.76
C HIS A 261 -7.41 0.70 -7.14
N VAL A 262 -7.47 1.59 -8.13
CA VAL A 262 -7.81 1.18 -9.51
C VAL A 262 -6.71 0.26 -10.06
N TYR A 263 -5.44 0.55 -9.76
CA TYR A 263 -4.31 -0.32 -10.14
C TYR A 263 -4.37 -1.68 -9.44
N SER A 264 -4.70 -1.76 -8.16
CA SER A 264 -4.78 -3.05 -7.46
C SER A 264 -5.85 -3.99 -8.02
N SER A 265 -6.72 -3.51 -8.92
CA SER A 265 -7.88 -4.24 -9.41
C SER A 265 -7.93 -4.34 -10.94
N SER A 266 -8.18 -3.21 -11.62
CA SER A 266 -8.56 -3.18 -13.03
C SER A 266 -7.64 -3.94 -14.00
N PRO A 267 -6.31 -3.86 -13.91
CA PRO A 267 -5.45 -4.47 -14.93
C PRO A 267 -5.25 -5.98 -14.71
N TYR A 268 -5.65 -6.50 -13.55
CA TYR A 268 -5.59 -7.94 -13.22
C TYR A 268 -6.89 -8.68 -13.57
N LEU A 269 -7.98 -7.97 -13.86
CA LEU A 269 -9.28 -8.59 -14.18
C LEU A 269 -9.27 -9.29 -15.54
N ARG A 270 -9.90 -10.48 -15.60
CA ARG A 270 -10.17 -11.23 -16.84
C ARG A 270 -11.66 -11.51 -17.00
N ALA A 271 -12.19 -11.13 -18.15
CA ALA A 271 -13.53 -11.49 -18.58
C ALA A 271 -13.63 -13.02 -18.84
N PRO A 272 -14.84 -13.61 -18.82
CA PRO A 272 -16.14 -13.01 -18.55
C PRO A 272 -16.52 -12.93 -17.06
N TRP A 273 -15.81 -13.65 -16.18
CA TRP A 273 -16.17 -13.73 -14.75
C TRP A 273 -15.56 -12.64 -13.90
N TYR A 274 -14.70 -11.79 -14.47
CA TYR A 274 -14.00 -10.71 -13.78
C TYR A 274 -13.21 -11.24 -12.57
N GLN A 275 -12.49 -12.35 -12.80
CA GLN A 275 -11.55 -12.92 -11.84
C GLN A 275 -10.15 -12.34 -12.05
N TYR A 276 -9.31 -12.40 -11.03
CA TYR A 276 -7.97 -11.83 -11.06
C TYR A 276 -6.99 -12.85 -11.63
N SER A 277 -6.16 -12.42 -12.59
CA SER A 277 -4.86 -13.03 -12.87
C SER A 277 -3.86 -12.51 -11.84
N GLU A 278 -2.88 -13.33 -11.47
CA GLU A 278 -1.79 -12.91 -10.61
C GLU A 278 -0.98 -11.78 -11.25
N GLN A 279 -0.75 -11.86 -12.56
CA GLN A 279 0.15 -10.95 -13.27
C GLN A 279 -0.59 -10.16 -14.35
N LEU A 280 0.02 -9.09 -14.83
CA LEU A 280 -0.57 -8.23 -15.85
C LEU A 280 -0.62 -8.90 -17.23
N ILE A 281 0.40 -9.70 -17.53
CA ILE A 281 0.59 -10.36 -18.83
C ILE A 281 0.38 -11.86 -18.66
N ASP A 282 -0.57 -12.43 -19.42
CA ASP A 282 -0.85 -13.88 -19.37
C ASP A 282 0.03 -14.69 -20.32
N ASN A 283 0.74 -14.04 -21.25
CA ASN A 283 1.65 -14.70 -22.18
C ASN A 283 2.93 -15.12 -21.46
N VAL A 284 3.11 -16.43 -21.29
CA VAL A 284 4.26 -17.05 -20.62
C VAL A 284 5.62 -16.61 -21.18
N GLU A 285 5.72 -16.40 -22.50
CA GLU A 285 6.98 -15.99 -23.15
C GLU A 285 7.39 -14.56 -22.78
N GLU A 286 6.41 -13.70 -22.53
CA GLU A 286 6.59 -12.31 -22.12
C GLU A 286 6.64 -12.17 -20.59
N ASN A 287 6.32 -13.25 -19.87
CA ASN A 287 6.03 -13.27 -18.45
C ASN A 287 6.94 -14.24 -17.68
N GLY A 288 8.23 -14.19 -18.00
CA GLY A 288 9.28 -14.92 -17.26
C GLY A 288 9.21 -16.44 -17.35
N GLY A 289 8.44 -17.03 -18.27
CA GLY A 289 8.36 -18.47 -18.48
C GLY A 289 7.39 -19.21 -17.55
N THR A 290 6.59 -18.50 -16.75
CA THR A 290 5.60 -19.11 -15.85
C THR A 290 4.18 -18.67 -16.16
N HIS A 291 3.23 -19.60 -16.08
CA HIS A 291 1.80 -19.29 -16.15
C HIS A 291 1.37 -18.52 -14.89
N PRO A 292 0.72 -17.35 -15.01
CA PRO A 292 0.14 -16.67 -13.87
C PRO A 292 -0.89 -17.54 -13.14
N ALA A 293 -0.94 -17.45 -11.81
CA ALA A 293 -2.01 -18.09 -11.07
C ALA A 293 -3.38 -17.45 -11.41
N PHE A 294 -4.39 -18.30 -11.65
CA PHE A 294 -5.76 -17.87 -11.95
C PHE A 294 -6.80 -18.89 -11.44
N PRO A 295 -7.82 -18.47 -10.66
CA PRO A 295 -8.00 -17.13 -10.11
C PRO A 295 -7.01 -16.83 -8.98
N PHE A 296 -6.49 -15.61 -8.93
CA PHE A 296 -5.57 -15.15 -7.91
C PHE A 296 -6.30 -14.49 -6.73
N LEU A 297 -6.62 -15.29 -5.71
CA LEU A 297 -7.39 -14.85 -4.55
C LEU A 297 -6.68 -13.81 -3.69
N THR A 298 -5.33 -13.86 -3.64
CA THR A 298 -4.54 -12.91 -2.86
C THR A 298 -4.78 -11.48 -3.30
N GLY A 299 -4.79 -11.23 -4.61
CA GLY A 299 -5.07 -9.90 -5.15
C GLY A 299 -6.51 -9.44 -4.95
N MET A 300 -7.49 -10.35 -5.06
CA MET A 300 -8.89 -10.04 -4.71
C MET A 300 -9.00 -9.59 -3.24
N GLY A 301 -8.31 -10.29 -2.33
CA GLY A 301 -8.28 -9.94 -0.92
C GLY A 301 -7.56 -8.62 -0.63
N GLY A 302 -6.54 -8.27 -1.42
CA GLY A 302 -5.88 -6.96 -1.39
C GLY A 302 -6.86 -5.83 -1.74
N THR A 303 -7.50 -5.88 -2.90
CA THR A 303 -8.49 -4.87 -3.28
C THR A 303 -9.66 -4.80 -2.30
N ASN A 304 -10.10 -5.94 -1.75
CA ASN A 304 -11.21 -5.99 -0.80
C ASN A 304 -10.95 -5.17 0.48
N ARG A 305 -9.69 -5.03 0.91
CA ARG A 305 -9.33 -4.29 2.15
C ARG A 305 -9.22 -2.79 1.96
N VAL A 306 -9.06 -2.27 0.74
CA VAL A 306 -8.75 -0.84 0.49
C VAL A 306 -9.83 0.09 1.04
N ALA A 307 -11.11 -0.23 0.84
CA ALA A 307 -12.19 0.61 1.34
C ALA A 307 -12.11 0.77 2.87
N ILE A 308 -11.98 -0.33 3.62
CA ILE A 308 -12.08 -0.30 5.07
C ILE A 308 -10.77 0.14 5.76
N PHE A 309 -9.61 -0.29 5.29
CA PHE A 309 -8.34 0.10 5.90
C PHE A 309 -7.78 1.40 5.32
N GLY A 310 -8.07 1.71 4.04
CA GLY A 310 -7.68 2.96 3.40
C GLY A 310 -8.70 4.06 3.68
N TYR A 311 -9.89 4.00 3.08
CA TYR A 311 -10.81 5.15 3.08
C TYR A 311 -11.51 5.42 4.41
N LEU A 312 -11.85 4.38 5.18
CA LEU A 312 -12.29 4.58 6.57
C LEU A 312 -11.08 4.81 7.51
N GLY A 313 -9.88 4.41 7.09
CA GLY A 313 -8.68 4.49 7.93
C GLY A 313 -8.74 3.57 9.15
N LEU A 314 -9.43 2.42 9.07
CA LEU A 314 -9.64 1.54 10.23
C LEU A 314 -8.32 1.04 10.80
N GLY A 315 -7.99 1.45 12.03
CA GLY A 315 -6.93 0.86 12.87
C GLY A 315 -7.45 -0.21 13.80
N LEU A 316 -6.70 -1.31 13.90
CA LEU A 316 -7.02 -2.41 14.79
C LEU A 316 -6.26 -2.23 16.09
N TYR A 317 -6.95 -1.66 17.07
CA TYR A 317 -6.47 -1.55 18.45
C TYR A 317 -7.42 -2.30 19.39
N TYR A 318 -6.87 -2.84 20.46
CA TYR A 318 -7.61 -3.67 21.41
C TYR A 318 -8.47 -2.85 22.38
N ASP A 319 -8.05 -1.63 22.70
CA ASP A 319 -8.68 -0.78 23.71
C ASP A 319 -9.71 0.20 23.12
N ARG A 320 -9.68 0.38 21.79
CA ARG A 320 -10.53 1.33 21.07
C ARG A 320 -10.74 0.95 19.62
N LEU A 321 -11.83 1.44 19.05
CA LEU A 321 -12.03 1.49 17.61
C LEU A 321 -11.32 2.72 17.04
N ASP A 322 -10.37 2.54 16.13
CA ASP A 322 -9.64 3.65 15.54
C ASP A 322 -10.02 3.85 14.07
N ILE A 323 -10.31 5.08 13.67
CA ILE A 323 -10.62 5.44 12.29
C ILE A 323 -9.91 6.72 11.88
N ASP A 324 -9.74 6.95 10.59
CA ASP A 324 -9.15 8.19 10.08
C ASP A 324 -9.64 8.50 8.67
N PRO A 325 -10.95 8.76 8.52
CA PRO A 325 -11.62 8.66 7.24
C PRO A 325 -11.17 9.76 6.26
N SER A 326 -10.90 9.34 5.03
CA SER A 326 -10.57 10.21 3.89
C SER A 326 -11.08 9.53 2.62
N LEU A 327 -12.22 10.01 2.12
CA LEU A 327 -12.86 9.45 0.94
C LEU A 327 -12.33 10.19 -0.32
N PRO A 328 -11.76 9.48 -1.30
CA PRO A 328 -11.29 10.14 -2.52
C PRO A 328 -12.43 10.85 -3.26
N PRO A 329 -12.18 12.02 -3.88
CA PRO A 329 -13.22 12.80 -4.58
C PRO A 329 -13.98 12.06 -5.68
N GLN A 330 -13.38 11.01 -6.24
CA GLN A 330 -13.97 10.15 -7.26
C GLN A 330 -15.11 9.27 -6.72
N ILE A 331 -15.23 9.12 -5.39
CA ILE A 331 -16.27 8.34 -4.73
C ILE A 331 -17.17 9.32 -3.95
N PRO A 332 -18.35 9.68 -4.48
CA PRO A 332 -19.21 10.69 -3.84
C PRO A 332 -19.85 10.19 -2.54
N TYR A 333 -20.07 8.89 -2.45
CA TYR A 333 -20.65 8.22 -1.28
C TYR A 333 -20.19 6.77 -1.22
N LEU A 334 -19.91 6.28 -0.01
CA LEU A 334 -19.53 4.90 0.25
C LEU A 334 -20.27 4.37 1.47
N ASN A 335 -20.97 3.24 1.30
CA ASN A 335 -21.46 2.43 2.41
C ASN A 335 -20.50 1.25 2.60
N TYR A 336 -19.87 1.19 3.77
CA TYR A 336 -18.87 0.17 4.05
C TYR A 336 -19.56 -1.15 4.40
N ARG A 337 -18.86 -2.25 4.15
CA ARG A 337 -19.30 -3.55 4.66
C ARG A 337 -19.43 -3.49 6.16
N THR A 338 -20.40 -4.21 6.72
CA THR A 338 -20.43 -4.46 8.16
C THR A 338 -19.08 -5.03 8.56
N PHE A 339 -18.51 -4.46 9.61
CA PHE A 339 -17.27 -4.93 10.20
C PHE A 339 -17.41 -5.06 11.71
N TYR A 340 -16.48 -5.76 12.34
CA TYR A 340 -16.55 -6.09 13.76
C TYR A 340 -15.35 -5.54 14.52
N TRP A 341 -15.63 -5.04 15.72
CA TRP A 341 -14.63 -4.72 16.73
C TRP A 341 -15.11 -5.27 18.08
N MET A 342 -14.27 -6.04 18.76
CA MET A 342 -14.59 -6.76 20.00
C MET A 342 -15.90 -7.56 19.92
N GLY A 343 -16.21 -8.09 18.73
CA GLY A 343 -17.41 -8.86 18.41
C GLY A 343 -18.68 -8.03 18.20
N HIS A 344 -18.62 -6.70 18.30
CA HIS A 344 -19.74 -5.80 17.99
C HIS A 344 -19.74 -5.45 16.51
N GLY A 345 -20.85 -5.72 15.81
CA GLY A 345 -21.04 -5.32 14.43
C GLY A 345 -21.28 -3.81 14.29
N ILE A 346 -20.56 -3.20 13.35
CA ILE A 346 -20.53 -1.76 13.09
C ILE A 346 -20.79 -1.55 11.59
N ASN A 347 -21.56 -0.52 11.27
CA ASN A 347 -21.66 0.01 9.93
C ASN A 347 -21.05 1.42 9.88
N ALA A 348 -20.45 1.74 8.74
CA ALA A 348 -19.97 3.07 8.43
C ALA A 348 -20.57 3.51 7.10
N THR A 349 -20.81 4.82 6.96
CA THR A 349 -21.13 5.45 5.68
C THR A 349 -20.37 6.76 5.57
N SER A 350 -19.82 7.06 4.39
CA SER A 350 -19.06 8.29 4.15
C SER A 350 -19.57 9.01 2.92
N ASN A 351 -19.65 10.33 3.01
CA ASN A 351 -19.67 11.22 1.85
C ASN A 351 -18.32 11.95 1.75
N SER A 352 -18.20 12.99 0.93
CA SER A 352 -16.95 13.74 0.79
C SER A 352 -16.48 14.43 2.07
N THR A 353 -17.39 14.85 2.95
CA THR A 353 -17.10 15.71 4.09
C THR A 353 -17.15 15.02 5.45
N HIS A 354 -17.98 13.98 5.59
CA HIS A 354 -18.25 13.33 6.86
C HIS A 354 -18.39 11.80 6.72
N THR A 355 -18.11 11.12 7.82
CA THR A 355 -18.33 9.69 8.03
C THR A 355 -19.24 9.50 9.23
N THR A 356 -20.25 8.65 9.07
CA THR A 356 -21.18 8.26 10.13
C THR A 356 -20.91 6.80 10.51
N LEU A 357 -20.55 6.56 11.77
CA LEU A 357 -20.44 5.24 12.39
C LEU A 357 -21.71 4.92 13.18
N ALA A 358 -22.22 3.70 13.05
CA ALA A 358 -23.37 3.23 13.83
C ALA A 358 -23.15 1.80 14.33
N ARG A 359 -23.52 1.55 15.59
CA ARG A 359 -23.62 0.19 16.13
C ARG A 359 -24.81 -0.51 15.49
N LEU A 360 -24.62 -1.77 15.11
CA LEU A 360 -25.70 -2.57 14.56
C LEU A 360 -26.47 -3.31 15.68
N PRO A 361 -27.74 -3.70 15.42
CA PRO A 361 -28.55 -4.41 16.41
C PRO A 361 -27.87 -5.67 16.96
N ARG A 362 -27.78 -5.74 18.29
CA ARG A 362 -27.01 -6.77 19.00
C ARG A 362 -27.47 -8.19 18.70
N ASP A 363 -28.77 -8.40 18.56
CA ASP A 363 -29.44 -9.69 18.35
C ASP A 363 -29.09 -10.32 16.99
N LYS A 364 -28.65 -9.50 16.04
CA LYS A 364 -28.32 -9.93 14.69
C LYS A 364 -26.84 -9.81 14.34
N TYR A 365 -26.14 -8.84 14.94
CA TYR A 365 -24.78 -8.47 14.54
C TYR A 365 -23.76 -8.52 15.68
N SER A 366 -24.05 -9.21 16.79
CA SER A 366 -23.01 -9.57 17.76
C SER A 366 -22.49 -10.97 17.47
N LEU A 367 -21.18 -11.14 17.54
CA LEU A 367 -20.57 -12.46 17.47
C LEU A 367 -20.80 -13.23 18.78
N PRO A 368 -20.75 -14.58 18.76
CA PRO A 368 -20.87 -15.37 19.99
C PRO A 368 -19.84 -15.05 21.07
N SER A 369 -18.63 -14.64 20.66
CA SER A 369 -17.50 -14.29 21.53
C SER A 369 -17.40 -12.79 21.85
N VAL A 370 -18.48 -12.03 21.60
CA VAL A 370 -18.52 -10.58 21.80
C VAL A 370 -18.13 -10.17 23.23
N ASN A 371 -17.34 -9.10 23.34
CA ASN A 371 -16.99 -8.53 24.63
C ASN A 371 -18.22 -7.81 25.22
N ALA A 372 -18.83 -8.45 26.24
CA ALA A 372 -20.05 -7.97 26.88
C ALA A 372 -19.90 -6.61 27.57
N THR A 373 -18.68 -6.15 27.86
CA THR A 373 -18.40 -4.84 28.48
C THR A 373 -19.07 -3.70 27.72
N TYR A 374 -19.08 -3.77 26.39
CA TYR A 374 -19.62 -2.71 25.53
C TYR A 374 -21.11 -2.89 25.24
N PHE A 375 -21.82 -3.84 25.85
CA PHE A 375 -23.29 -3.86 25.76
C PHE A 375 -23.91 -2.63 26.44
N ASP A 376 -23.39 -2.28 27.61
CA ASP A 376 -23.92 -1.20 28.43
C ASP A 376 -23.03 0.05 28.43
N LYS A 377 -21.80 -0.08 27.91
CA LYS A 377 -20.85 1.04 27.75
C LYS A 377 -20.71 1.44 26.28
N PRO A 378 -20.46 2.72 25.98
CA PRO A 378 -20.09 3.12 24.63
C PRO A 378 -18.75 2.51 24.22
N ILE A 379 -18.57 2.30 22.92
CA ILE A 379 -17.28 1.89 22.34
C ILE A 379 -16.37 3.13 22.29
N PRO A 380 -15.15 3.09 22.87
CA PRO A 380 -14.18 4.16 22.72
C PRO A 380 -13.75 4.25 21.25
N VAL A 381 -13.80 5.47 20.69
CA VAL A 381 -13.40 5.72 19.31
C VAL A 381 -12.30 6.77 19.27
N THR A 382 -11.23 6.51 18.52
CA THR A 382 -10.22 7.52 18.19
C THR A 382 -10.28 7.90 16.73
N VAL A 383 -10.04 9.20 16.46
CA VAL A 383 -9.86 9.72 15.12
C VAL A 383 -8.48 10.35 14.98
N GLY A 384 -7.76 9.99 13.90
CA GLY A 384 -6.50 10.64 13.53
C GLY A 384 -5.26 10.14 14.27
N THR A 385 -5.22 8.89 14.75
CA THR A 385 -4.03 8.34 15.46
C THR A 385 -2.82 8.08 14.59
N ARG A 386 -3.02 8.02 13.27
CA ARG A 386 -1.96 7.71 12.31
C ARG A 386 -1.22 8.96 11.85
N SER A 387 0.06 8.81 11.48
CA SER A 387 0.91 9.90 10.95
C SER A 387 1.20 11.08 11.91
N GLY A 388 1.29 10.83 13.23
CA GLY A 388 1.73 11.85 14.21
C GLY A 388 0.77 13.02 14.41
N ARG A 389 -0.52 12.83 14.10
CA ARG A 389 -1.57 13.84 14.20
C ARG A 389 -2.22 13.88 15.58
N ASN A 390 -2.96 14.95 15.85
CA ASN A 390 -3.71 15.09 17.10
C ASN A 390 -4.85 14.07 17.13
N VAL A 391 -4.84 13.22 18.16
CA VAL A 391 -5.88 12.24 18.40
C VAL A 391 -7.09 12.89 19.04
N THR A 392 -8.28 12.72 18.44
CA THR A 392 -9.54 13.08 19.09
C THR A 392 -10.26 11.83 19.59
N TRP A 393 -10.77 11.91 20.82
CA TRP A 393 -11.53 10.83 21.46
C TRP A 393 -13.03 11.08 21.34
N HIS A 394 -13.75 10.02 21.03
CA HIS A 394 -15.19 9.97 20.90
C HIS A 394 -15.74 8.70 21.55
N GLU A 395 -17.06 8.65 21.68
CA GLU A 395 -17.78 7.50 22.21
C GLU A 395 -18.88 7.10 21.23
N LEU A 396 -18.90 5.84 20.82
CA LEU A 396 -19.94 5.27 19.97
C LEU A 396 -20.97 4.55 20.84
N GLY A 397 -22.05 5.26 21.16
CA GLY A 397 -23.20 4.80 21.93
C GLY A 397 -24.30 4.20 21.04
N GLN A 398 -25.57 4.35 21.44
CA GLN A 398 -26.73 3.91 20.64
C GLN A 398 -26.99 4.81 19.44
N GLU A 399 -26.73 6.11 19.60
CA GLU A 399 -26.83 7.08 18.51
C GLU A 399 -25.59 7.01 17.60
N PRO A 400 -25.74 7.20 16.28
CA PRO A 400 -24.62 7.24 15.36
C PRO A 400 -23.62 8.37 15.69
N LEU A 401 -22.34 8.08 15.55
CA LEU A 401 -21.24 9.04 15.66
C LEU A 401 -20.91 9.61 14.28
N VAL A 402 -20.98 10.93 14.11
CA VAL A 402 -20.59 11.62 12.88
C VAL A 402 -19.26 12.32 13.09
N VAL A 403 -18.27 12.01 12.24
CA VAL A 403 -16.94 12.63 12.25
C VAL A 403 -16.64 13.29 10.91
N ARG A 404 -15.81 14.33 10.92
CA ARG A 404 -15.37 15.00 9.70
C ARG A 404 -14.26 14.18 9.02
N ASN A 405 -14.34 14.07 7.69
CA ASN A 405 -13.30 13.42 6.90
C ASN A 405 -12.11 14.36 6.70
N ARG A 406 -10.94 13.76 6.49
CA ARG A 406 -9.75 14.50 6.04
C ARG A 406 -9.96 14.93 4.59
N PRO A 407 -9.81 16.23 4.27
CA PRO A 407 -10.01 16.74 2.92
C PRO A 407 -8.74 16.56 2.07
N MET A 408 -8.09 15.38 2.10
CA MET A 408 -6.81 15.13 1.43
C MET A 408 -6.87 15.46 -0.08
N GLY A 409 -7.96 15.04 -0.74
CA GLY A 409 -8.21 15.32 -2.16
C GLY A 409 -8.44 16.79 -2.50
N GLU A 410 -8.71 17.64 -1.51
CA GLU A 410 -8.87 19.09 -1.68
C GLU A 410 -7.57 19.86 -1.40
N VAL A 411 -6.60 19.26 -0.71
CA VAL A 411 -5.27 19.84 -0.50
C VAL A 411 -4.50 19.72 -1.81
N LEU A 412 -4.11 20.87 -2.38
CA LEU A 412 -3.38 20.93 -3.64
C LEU A 412 -1.88 20.72 -3.41
N THR A 413 -1.29 19.76 -4.12
CA THR A 413 0.17 19.54 -4.16
C THR A 413 0.87 20.75 -4.75
N VAL A 414 0.35 21.27 -5.86
CA VAL A 414 0.80 22.53 -6.48
C VAL A 414 -0.23 23.62 -6.19
N SER A 415 0.19 24.67 -5.48
CA SER A 415 -0.69 25.76 -5.08
C SER A 415 -1.37 26.40 -6.29
N GLY A 416 -2.71 26.45 -6.29
CA GLY A 416 -3.49 27.03 -7.39
C GLY A 416 -3.70 26.10 -8.59
N ASN A 417 -3.27 24.83 -8.52
CA ASN A 417 -3.59 23.83 -9.55
C ASN A 417 -5.10 23.61 -9.67
N ILE A 418 -5.64 23.78 -10.87
CA ILE A 418 -7.07 23.56 -11.17
C ILE A 418 -7.39 22.15 -11.68
N LEU A 419 -6.37 21.32 -11.98
CA LEU A 419 -6.52 19.99 -12.55
C LEU A 419 -6.66 18.87 -11.52
N GLN A 420 -6.08 19.06 -10.33
CA GLN A 420 -5.90 17.99 -9.37
C GLN A 420 -7.23 17.29 -9.02
N CYS A 421 -7.25 15.96 -9.13
CA CYS A 421 -8.37 15.09 -8.80
C CYS A 421 -9.68 15.40 -9.53
N LYS A 422 -9.62 16.13 -10.65
CA LYS A 422 -10.79 16.42 -11.51
C LYS A 422 -11.19 15.21 -12.35
N SER A 423 -12.34 15.33 -12.99
CA SER A 423 -12.86 14.30 -13.87
C SER A 423 -12.11 14.29 -15.20
N LEU A 424 -11.72 13.10 -15.64
CA LEU A 424 -11.12 12.89 -16.96
C LEU A 424 -12.17 12.35 -17.91
N LEU A 425 -12.16 12.84 -19.14
CA LEU A 425 -12.87 12.19 -20.23
C LEU A 425 -12.11 10.93 -20.65
N ARG A 426 -12.85 9.93 -21.15
CA ARG A 426 -12.24 8.69 -21.64
C ARG A 426 -11.26 9.03 -22.77
N PRO A 427 -9.95 8.71 -22.63
CA PRO A 427 -9.01 8.99 -23.70
C PRO A 427 -9.34 8.19 -24.96
N PRO A 428 -9.07 8.74 -26.16
CA PRO A 428 -9.31 8.04 -27.42
C PRO A 428 -8.33 6.88 -27.64
N GLN A 429 -7.14 6.95 -27.03
CA GLN A 429 -6.12 5.90 -27.06
C GLN A 429 -6.18 4.94 -25.87
N ARG A 430 -5.49 3.80 -26.02
CA ARG A 430 -5.20 2.86 -24.93
C ARG A 430 -4.00 3.32 -24.10
N ASN A 431 -3.87 2.72 -22.92
CA ASN A 431 -2.77 2.97 -21.98
C ASN A 431 -2.08 1.65 -21.65
N LYS A 432 -0.83 1.73 -21.21
CA LYS A 432 -0.13 0.57 -20.65
C LYS A 432 -0.90 0.04 -19.43
N PRO A 433 -0.91 -1.29 -19.20
CA PRO A 433 -1.53 -1.88 -18.01
C PRO A 433 -1.09 -1.18 -16.71
N GLY A 434 -2.04 -0.77 -15.89
CA GLY A 434 -1.75 -0.09 -14.62
C GLY A 434 -1.39 1.40 -14.72
N GLN A 435 -1.15 1.94 -15.92
CA GLN A 435 -0.70 3.32 -16.13
C GLN A 435 -1.88 4.22 -16.53
N PHE A 436 -2.75 4.53 -15.56
CA PHE A 436 -4.03 5.18 -15.84
C PHE A 436 -3.93 6.70 -16.02
N PRO A 437 -4.78 7.31 -16.87
CA PRO A 437 -4.84 8.76 -17.06
C PRO A 437 -4.99 9.58 -15.77
N ILE A 438 -5.72 9.07 -14.77
CA ILE A 438 -5.94 9.77 -13.50
C ILE A 438 -4.63 10.05 -12.75
N ALA A 439 -3.62 9.20 -12.95
CA ALA A 439 -2.31 9.39 -12.35
C ALA A 439 -1.70 10.75 -12.69
N ALA A 440 -1.87 11.23 -13.94
CA ALA A 440 -1.31 12.50 -14.39
C ALA A 440 -1.88 13.74 -13.67
N ILE A 441 -2.91 13.60 -12.84
CA ILE A 441 -3.55 14.70 -12.12
C ILE A 441 -3.94 14.31 -10.69
N ASP A 442 -3.38 13.24 -10.13
CA ASP A 442 -3.76 12.77 -8.80
C ASP A 442 -2.97 13.45 -7.66
N GLY A 443 -2.02 14.33 -8.00
CA GLY A 443 -1.23 15.09 -7.05
C GLY A 443 -0.06 14.30 -6.45
N ALA A 444 0.30 13.13 -6.99
CA ALA A 444 1.48 12.37 -6.58
C ALA A 444 2.49 12.23 -7.72
N ALA A 445 3.78 12.30 -7.38
CA ALA A 445 4.86 12.06 -8.35
C ALA A 445 5.11 10.55 -8.58
N SER A 446 4.60 9.72 -7.67
CA SER A 446 4.86 8.28 -7.59
C SER A 446 3.91 7.40 -8.44
N THR A 447 2.81 7.97 -8.94
CA THR A 447 1.93 7.36 -9.95
C THR A 447 2.22 7.99 -11.31
N LYS A 448 1.89 7.29 -12.40
CA LYS A 448 2.03 7.88 -13.75
C LYS A 448 1.06 7.30 -14.77
N TRP A 449 0.65 8.15 -15.69
CA TRP A 449 -0.06 7.79 -16.90
C TRP A 449 0.96 7.45 -18.00
N GLN A 450 0.69 6.41 -18.79
CA GLN A 450 1.50 6.06 -19.95
C GLN A 450 0.60 5.54 -21.08
N PRO A 451 0.48 6.25 -22.22
CA PRO A 451 -0.24 5.75 -23.37
C PRO A 451 0.51 4.58 -24.02
N GLU A 452 -0.20 3.77 -24.81
CA GLU A 452 0.37 2.52 -25.34
C GLU A 452 1.56 2.73 -26.29
N TYR A 453 1.52 3.78 -27.13
CA TYR A 453 2.49 3.95 -28.22
C TYR A 453 3.16 5.33 -28.22
N ALA A 454 4.46 5.36 -28.55
CA ALA A 454 5.26 6.58 -28.71
C ALA A 454 5.05 7.31 -30.05
N ASN A 455 4.67 6.59 -31.11
CA ASN A 455 4.67 7.11 -32.47
C ASN A 455 3.45 7.96 -32.85
N ILE A 456 2.45 8.04 -31.97
CA ILE A 456 1.24 8.86 -32.12
C ILE A 456 1.17 9.92 -31.03
N THR A 457 0.46 11.03 -31.30
CA THR A 457 0.09 11.96 -30.23
C THR A 457 -1.07 11.38 -29.45
N SER A 458 -0.86 11.18 -28.15
CA SER A 458 -1.89 10.70 -27.22
C SER A 458 -2.41 11.87 -26.39
N TYR A 459 -3.74 11.97 -26.25
CA TYR A 459 -4.37 13.09 -25.55
C TYR A 459 -5.01 12.66 -24.24
N LEU A 460 -4.79 13.46 -23.21
CA LEU A 460 -5.50 13.44 -21.94
C LEU A 460 -6.38 14.69 -21.87
N THR A 461 -7.64 14.54 -21.44
CA THR A 461 -8.60 15.65 -21.37
C THR A 461 -9.26 15.69 -20.00
N VAL A 462 -9.11 16.82 -19.31
CA VAL A 462 -9.71 17.12 -18.00
C VAL A 462 -10.96 17.97 -18.21
N ASP A 463 -12.08 17.57 -17.61
CA ASP A 463 -13.28 18.40 -17.49
C ASP A 463 -13.18 19.26 -16.22
N LEU A 464 -13.05 20.57 -16.40
CA LEU A 464 -12.98 21.56 -15.33
C LEU A 464 -14.37 22.00 -14.86
N GLY A 465 -15.41 21.59 -15.58
CA GLY A 465 -16.81 21.97 -15.36
C GLY A 465 -17.16 23.32 -15.99
N ASP A 466 -18.47 23.62 -16.01
CA ASP A 466 -19.03 24.81 -16.66
C ASP A 466 -19.17 26.02 -15.73
N SER A 467 -18.76 25.89 -14.46
CA SER A 467 -19.13 26.84 -13.39
C SER A 467 -18.14 27.99 -13.19
N ALA A 468 -16.85 27.79 -13.47
CA ALA A 468 -15.82 28.80 -13.32
C ALA A 468 -14.64 28.51 -14.25
N PHE A 469 -14.21 29.54 -15.00
CA PHE A 469 -12.97 29.50 -15.77
C PHE A 469 -11.92 30.32 -15.04
N TYR A 470 -10.66 29.93 -15.16
CA TYR A 470 -9.55 30.59 -14.47
C TYR A 470 -8.50 31.09 -15.47
N PRO A 471 -7.94 32.29 -15.27
CA PRO A 471 -6.75 32.71 -16.00
C PRO A 471 -5.56 31.88 -15.50
N ILE A 472 -4.90 31.16 -16.40
CA ILE A 472 -3.74 30.32 -16.11
C ILE A 472 -2.47 31.09 -16.43
N SER A 473 -1.55 31.18 -15.48
CA SER A 473 -0.27 31.88 -15.61
C SER A 473 0.93 30.94 -15.63
N GLU A 474 0.83 29.76 -15.03
CA GLU A 474 1.92 28.78 -14.99
C GLU A 474 1.44 27.37 -15.29
N ILE A 475 2.33 26.57 -15.87
CA ILE A 475 2.13 25.15 -16.17
C ILE A 475 3.31 24.39 -15.56
N VAL A 476 3.01 23.39 -14.75
CA VAL A 476 4.00 22.53 -14.09
C VAL A 476 3.72 21.11 -14.52
N MET A 477 4.75 20.41 -15.01
CA MET A 477 4.62 19.03 -15.47
C MET A 477 5.76 18.19 -14.89
N ASP A 478 5.41 17.00 -14.42
CA ASP A 478 6.34 15.93 -14.09
C ASP A 478 6.10 14.77 -15.06
N TRP A 479 7.12 14.43 -15.82
CA TRP A 479 7.16 13.41 -16.84
C TRP A 479 7.71 12.07 -16.35
N ALA A 480 8.01 11.93 -15.05
CA ALA A 480 8.69 10.78 -14.48
C ALA A 480 10.01 10.44 -15.22
N ASN A 481 10.28 9.16 -15.47
CA ASN A 481 11.53 8.68 -16.05
C ASN A 481 11.51 8.57 -17.59
N GLN A 482 10.36 8.75 -18.25
CA GLN A 482 10.23 8.60 -19.70
C GLN A 482 9.58 9.84 -20.34
N PRO A 483 10.29 10.98 -20.39
CA PRO A 483 9.71 12.22 -20.90
C PRO A 483 9.31 12.14 -22.38
N PRO A 484 8.22 12.82 -22.79
CA PRO A 484 7.83 12.89 -24.19
C PRO A 484 8.88 13.65 -25.01
N ALA A 485 8.93 13.45 -26.32
CA ALA A 485 9.75 14.29 -27.20
C ALA A 485 9.06 15.62 -27.53
N TYR A 486 7.72 15.62 -27.53
CA TYR A 486 6.89 16.78 -27.83
C TYR A 486 5.63 16.78 -26.97
N PHE A 487 5.21 17.96 -26.53
CA PHE A 487 3.93 18.17 -25.86
C PHE A 487 3.16 19.34 -26.46
N GLU A 488 1.86 19.36 -26.25
CA GLU A 488 0.97 20.47 -26.60
C GLU A 488 -0.22 20.56 -25.67
N ILE A 489 -0.64 21.80 -25.38
CA ILE A 489 -1.75 22.07 -24.48
C ILE A 489 -2.78 22.94 -25.18
N TYR A 490 -4.05 22.56 -25.04
CA TYR A 490 -5.19 23.29 -25.56
C TYR A 490 -6.24 23.50 -24.48
N PHE A 491 -6.97 24.61 -24.59
CA PHE A 491 -8.21 24.87 -23.85
C PHE A 491 -9.39 24.90 -24.82
N SER A 492 -10.53 24.34 -24.42
CA SER A 492 -11.74 24.36 -25.24
C SER A 492 -13.03 24.36 -24.42
N ASN A 493 -14.17 24.63 -25.08
CA ASN A 493 -15.50 24.57 -24.44
C ASN A 493 -16.39 23.43 -24.96
N SER A 494 -16.19 22.97 -26.19
CA SER A 494 -17.15 22.09 -26.89
C SER A 494 -16.51 20.96 -27.70
N SER A 495 -15.23 21.08 -28.06
CA SER A 495 -14.54 20.19 -29.01
C SER A 495 -13.50 19.32 -28.30
N LEU A 496 -13.33 18.06 -28.73
CA LEU A 496 -12.32 17.14 -28.18
C LEU A 496 -11.21 16.86 -29.21
N PRO A 497 -9.96 16.61 -28.76
CA PRO A 497 -8.85 16.30 -29.65
C PRO A 497 -9.01 14.91 -30.32
N PRO A 498 -8.38 14.68 -31.49
CA PRO A 498 -7.44 15.57 -32.18
C PRO A 498 -8.14 16.76 -32.86
N PHE A 499 -7.55 17.94 -32.76
CA PHE A 499 -8.08 19.15 -33.39
C PHE A 499 -7.63 19.26 -34.85
N SER A 500 -8.47 19.88 -35.69
CA SER A 500 -8.13 20.12 -37.09
C SER A 500 -6.97 21.11 -37.21
N ALA A 501 -6.21 21.06 -38.32
CA ALA A 501 -5.13 22.02 -38.58
C ALA A 501 -5.61 23.49 -38.61
N GLN A 502 -6.91 23.69 -38.84
CA GLN A 502 -7.60 24.96 -38.62
C GLN A 502 -8.30 24.90 -37.27
N LEU A 503 -7.73 25.57 -36.28
CA LEU A 503 -8.36 25.71 -34.97
C LEU A 503 -9.67 26.51 -35.12
N THR A 504 -10.75 26.01 -34.53
CA THR A 504 -12.02 26.74 -34.44
C THR A 504 -11.93 27.80 -33.34
N GLU A 505 -12.85 28.78 -33.32
CA GLU A 505 -12.89 29.80 -32.25
C GLU A 505 -13.00 29.19 -30.83
N ASP A 506 -13.58 27.99 -30.74
CA ASP A 506 -13.79 27.25 -29.48
C ASP A 506 -12.53 26.53 -28.97
N VAL A 507 -11.45 26.45 -29.75
CA VAL A 507 -10.22 25.74 -29.38
C VAL A 507 -9.04 26.71 -29.37
N ARG A 508 -8.43 26.88 -28.21
CA ARG A 508 -7.25 27.73 -28.02
C ARG A 508 -6.02 26.89 -27.76
N ARG A 509 -5.01 27.01 -28.63
CA ARG A 509 -3.68 26.48 -28.35
C ARG A 509 -3.00 27.37 -27.32
N VAL A 510 -2.60 26.79 -26.19
CA VAL A 510 -1.97 27.49 -25.06
C VAL A 510 -0.46 27.52 -25.29
N ILE A 511 0.15 26.34 -25.45
CA ILE A 511 1.57 26.18 -25.69
C ILE A 511 1.83 24.82 -26.34
N ALA A 512 2.96 24.70 -27.02
CA ALA A 512 3.51 23.43 -27.46
C ALA A 512 5.01 23.55 -27.68
N GLY A 513 5.72 22.44 -27.57
CA GLY A 513 7.17 22.45 -27.78
C GLY A 513 7.80 21.08 -27.60
N SER A 514 9.12 21.04 -27.84
CA SER A 514 9.96 19.93 -27.43
C SER A 514 10.15 19.94 -25.92
N VAL A 515 10.40 18.77 -25.32
CA VAL A 515 10.71 18.66 -23.89
C VAL A 515 12.20 18.40 -23.71
N ASP A 516 12.82 19.14 -22.81
CA ASP A 516 14.20 18.90 -22.39
C ASP A 516 14.26 17.87 -21.24
N ILE A 517 15.29 17.04 -21.23
CA ILE A 517 15.54 16.08 -20.14
C ILE A 517 16.17 16.83 -18.96
N SER A 518 15.36 17.15 -17.94
CA SER A 518 15.83 17.91 -16.77
C SER A 518 16.56 17.05 -15.72
N ALA A 519 16.34 15.74 -15.74
CA ALA A 519 16.95 14.77 -14.85
C ALA A 519 17.63 13.66 -15.69
N PRO A 520 18.75 13.97 -16.38
CA PRO A 520 19.44 13.01 -17.22
C PRO A 520 19.98 11.85 -16.38
N TRP A 521 19.98 10.66 -16.97
CA TRP A 521 20.59 9.50 -16.34
C TRP A 521 22.09 9.74 -16.11
N ASP A 522 22.53 9.50 -14.87
CA ASP A 522 23.93 9.61 -14.47
C ASP A 522 24.39 8.27 -13.87
N PRO A 523 25.41 7.61 -14.47
CA PRO A 523 25.88 6.31 -14.02
C PRO A 523 26.41 6.31 -12.59
N VAL A 524 26.95 7.44 -12.12
CA VAL A 524 27.51 7.55 -10.76
C VAL A 524 26.37 7.57 -9.75
N THR A 525 25.33 8.33 -10.05
CA THR A 525 24.23 8.56 -9.10
C THR A 525 23.10 7.55 -9.22
N ALA A 526 23.05 6.77 -10.30
CA ALA A 526 22.06 5.71 -10.51
C ALA A 526 22.08 4.61 -9.42
N TYR A 527 23.21 4.42 -8.74
CA TYR A 527 23.35 3.46 -7.64
C TYR A 527 23.13 4.09 -6.27
N GLU A 528 22.92 5.39 -6.17
CA GLU A 528 22.63 6.04 -4.90
C GLU A 528 21.14 5.92 -4.57
N ILE A 529 20.85 5.58 -3.33
CA ILE A 529 19.48 5.71 -2.80
C ILE A 529 19.23 7.20 -2.63
N ARG A 530 18.17 7.71 -3.25
CA ARG A 530 17.78 9.12 -3.26
C ARG A 530 16.26 9.23 -3.27
N PRO A 531 15.69 10.31 -2.72
CA PRO A 531 14.28 10.63 -2.92
C PRO A 531 13.94 10.64 -4.42
N TYR A 532 12.71 10.24 -4.74
CA TYR A 532 12.25 10.20 -6.13
C TYR A 532 12.21 11.61 -6.74
N VAL A 533 12.79 11.76 -7.94
CA VAL A 533 12.74 12.98 -8.74
C VAL A 533 12.50 12.61 -10.20
N GLY A 534 11.42 13.13 -10.79
CA GLY A 534 11.10 12.95 -12.21
C GLY A 534 11.71 14.03 -13.12
N ASN A 535 11.57 13.83 -14.43
CA ASN A 535 11.87 14.87 -15.43
C ASN A 535 10.74 15.90 -15.40
N GLN A 536 11.07 17.19 -15.32
CA GLN A 536 10.08 18.23 -15.10
C GLN A 536 10.16 19.33 -16.16
N THR A 537 9.03 19.98 -16.40
CA THR A 537 8.94 21.16 -17.25
C THR A 537 8.04 22.19 -16.58
N ASN A 538 8.62 23.33 -16.24
CA ASN A 538 7.92 24.45 -15.62
C ASN A 538 7.90 25.63 -16.58
N ILE A 539 6.70 26.13 -16.88
CA ILE A 539 6.47 27.18 -17.87
C ILE A 539 5.69 28.31 -17.22
N THR A 540 6.20 29.53 -17.31
CA THR A 540 5.44 30.75 -17.05
C THR A 540 4.95 31.31 -18.38
N LEU A 541 3.64 31.51 -18.51
CA LEU A 541 3.04 32.07 -19.71
C LEU A 541 3.28 33.58 -19.76
N THR A 542 3.55 34.11 -20.96
CA THR A 542 3.76 35.56 -21.15
C THR A 542 2.51 36.38 -20.85
N GLU A 543 1.34 35.78 -21.07
CA GLU A 543 0.03 36.34 -20.76
C GLU A 543 -0.86 35.22 -20.22
N SER A 544 -1.72 35.54 -19.26
CA SER A 544 -2.63 34.55 -18.69
C SER A 544 -3.67 34.08 -19.71
N VAL A 545 -3.89 32.77 -19.77
CA VAL A 545 -4.84 32.15 -20.71
C VAL A 545 -5.99 31.52 -19.95
N TRP A 546 -7.23 31.88 -20.31
CA TRP A 546 -8.43 31.35 -19.67
C TRP A 546 -8.68 29.87 -20.01
N SER A 547 -8.86 29.03 -18.99
CA SER A 547 -8.90 27.55 -19.05
C SER A 547 -10.05 26.95 -19.87
N GLY A 548 -11.13 27.69 -20.13
CA GLY A 548 -12.37 27.12 -20.67
C GLY A 548 -12.92 25.97 -19.82
N ARG A 549 -13.80 25.15 -20.40
CA ARG A 549 -14.34 23.94 -19.75
C ARG A 549 -13.36 22.78 -19.77
N TYR A 550 -12.68 22.54 -20.88
CA TYR A 550 -11.79 21.40 -21.05
C TYR A 550 -10.35 21.85 -21.20
N ALA A 551 -9.46 21.18 -20.48
CA ALA A 551 -8.02 21.26 -20.70
C ALA A 551 -7.53 19.96 -21.36
N HIS A 552 -6.71 20.09 -22.39
CA HIS A 552 -6.16 18.96 -23.14
C HIS A 552 -4.64 18.98 -23.09
N LEU A 553 -4.03 17.85 -22.76
CA LEU A 553 -2.59 17.61 -22.87
C LEU A 553 -2.35 16.54 -23.93
N GLY A 554 -1.67 16.92 -25.02
CA GLY A 554 -1.15 16.01 -26.03
C GLY A 554 0.32 15.71 -25.79
N VAL A 555 0.71 14.44 -25.80
CA VAL A 555 2.11 13.99 -25.67
C VAL A 555 2.48 13.06 -26.80
N ARG A 556 3.71 13.18 -27.33
CA ARG A 556 4.23 12.35 -28.42
C ARG A 556 5.72 12.04 -28.25
N GLY A 557 6.12 10.86 -28.68
CA GLY A 557 7.49 10.36 -28.57
C GLY A 557 7.82 9.93 -27.14
N ASN A 558 8.96 9.29 -26.96
CA ASN A 558 9.48 8.87 -25.66
C ASN A 558 11.00 8.99 -25.73
N GLN A 559 11.59 9.83 -24.87
CA GLN A 559 13.02 10.12 -24.88
C GLN A 559 13.84 9.16 -23.99
N PHE A 560 13.23 8.12 -23.43
CA PHE A 560 13.92 7.13 -22.59
C PHE A 560 14.99 6.34 -23.38
N LYS A 561 14.72 6.04 -24.66
CA LYS A 561 15.66 5.40 -25.59
C LYS A 561 15.27 5.68 -27.05
N GLU A 562 16.23 5.58 -27.98
CA GLU A 562 16.07 5.93 -29.40
C GLU A 562 14.96 5.12 -30.12
N ASP A 563 14.76 3.86 -29.72
CA ASP A 563 13.81 2.90 -30.29
C ASP A 563 12.60 2.64 -29.37
N ALA A 564 12.25 3.59 -28.49
CA ALA A 564 11.12 3.44 -27.58
C ALA A 564 9.80 3.27 -28.35
N THR A 565 9.15 2.12 -28.15
CA THR A 565 7.81 1.83 -28.71
C THR A 565 6.70 2.36 -27.82
N ASP A 566 6.96 2.41 -26.52
CA ASP A 566 6.00 2.71 -25.48
C ASP A 566 5.79 4.21 -25.35
N GLY A 567 4.55 4.65 -25.12
CA GLY A 567 4.25 6.06 -24.93
C GLY A 567 5.04 6.69 -23.76
N PRO A 568 5.14 8.02 -23.72
CA PRO A 568 5.83 8.73 -22.66
C PRO A 568 5.04 8.69 -21.34
N THR A 569 5.73 8.91 -20.23
CA THR A 569 5.08 8.99 -18.91
C THR A 569 4.68 10.42 -18.56
N VAL A 570 3.56 10.56 -17.85
CA VAL A 570 3.12 11.80 -17.20
C VAL A 570 2.74 11.46 -15.77
N ALA A 571 3.57 11.86 -14.81
CA ALA A 571 3.30 11.70 -13.39
C ALA A 571 2.39 12.79 -12.86
N GLU A 572 2.63 14.06 -13.24
CA GLU A 572 1.78 15.16 -12.80
C GLU A 572 1.66 16.22 -13.91
N TRP A 573 0.46 16.76 -14.07
CA TRP A 573 0.15 17.89 -14.93
C TRP A 573 -0.70 18.88 -14.14
N SER A 574 -0.12 20.05 -13.91
CA SER A 574 -0.68 21.12 -13.11
C SER A 574 -0.86 22.38 -13.95
N LEU A 575 -2.05 22.99 -13.85
CA LEU A 575 -2.35 24.32 -14.41
C LEU A 575 -2.60 25.30 -13.28
N VAL A 576 -1.70 26.25 -13.10
CA VAL A 576 -1.72 27.18 -11.97
C VAL A 576 -2.43 28.45 -12.38
N ARG A 577 -3.50 28.78 -11.65
CA ARG A 577 -4.23 30.02 -11.83
C ARG A 577 -3.42 31.24 -11.37
N GLU A 578 -3.61 32.36 -12.05
CA GLU A 578 -3.06 33.66 -11.66
C GLU A 578 -3.57 34.04 -10.26
N LYS A 579 -2.68 34.58 -9.41
CA LYS A 579 -3.03 35.06 -8.07
C LYS A 579 -3.62 36.47 -8.20
N PHE A 580 -4.86 36.63 -7.75
CA PHE A 580 -5.53 37.93 -7.66
C PHE A 580 -5.15 38.68 -6.39
#